data_AF-E2CC85-F1
#
_entry.id   AF-E2CC85-F1
#
_cell.length_a   1.000
_cell.length_b   1.000
_cell.length_c   1.000
_cell.angle_alpha   90.00
_cell.angle_beta   90.00
_cell.angle_gamma   90.00
#
_symmetry.space_group_name_H-M   'P 1'
#
loop_
_entity.id
_entity.type
_entity.pdbx_description
1 polymer ?
#
loop_
_entity_poly.entity_id
_entity_poly.type
_entity_poly.pdbx_seq_one_letter_code
_entity_poly.pdbx_strand_id
1 'polypeptide(L)'
;METTNSLGTTPFGGGRFSIALFKAQKSLNDRRAALKDGSNITGKVDKWQFLRALTEAKAAFALTDRAIAVLEALMSFHQEKELDGTEDIIVFPSNRELSLRARGMSEPTLRRHVATLIKAGFLLRKDSPNGKRFARKGQGGLVEEAFGFNLAPSALMAPDVFEEAEKARHLALELRKARGEVTLHLRDISKMIEAAYEDGIAQDDSDQWFGFTNRLKDLSGRVSRHASLQETRDRCQRLVSLRVEVESAFLAGMREEDLETGEEISDLQQSPEISSKNKKNKGNAAQNERHIQNSKTDTSFEPNKEKNVAEGSRDFDRTETESIRLSELKEACREFPEYALDGLNSWADARKAANLARPMLGISKNAWHEAVEAMGQGGAIVVLAYLIERAGEIKTPGGYLRSLTDRASTGKLRLRPMVESLLNR
;
A
#
# COMPACT_ATOMS: atom_id res chain seq x y z
N MET A 1 -31.27 53.21 8.92
CA MET A 1 -29.86 53.56 9.09
C MET A 1 -29.07 52.25 9.11
N GLU A 2 -28.67 51.82 7.92
CA GLU A 2 -27.81 50.65 7.72
C GLU A 2 -26.43 50.97 8.29
N THR A 3 -26.09 50.40 9.44
CA THR A 3 -24.78 50.56 10.05
C THR A 3 -23.80 49.59 9.40
N THR A 4 -22.94 50.19 8.60
CA THR A 4 -21.67 49.72 8.04
C THR A 4 -20.72 49.12 9.09
N ASN A 5 -21.01 47.90 9.59
CA ASN A 5 -20.18 47.26 10.63
C ASN A 5 -19.55 45.91 10.25
N SER A 6 -19.48 45.57 8.95
CA SER A 6 -18.84 44.31 8.51
C SER A 6 -17.33 44.43 8.23
N LEU A 7 -16.80 45.65 8.09
CA LEU A 7 -15.40 45.91 7.70
C LEU A 7 -14.53 46.54 8.82
N GLY A 8 -15.13 46.86 9.98
CA GLY A 8 -14.54 47.75 10.99
C GLY A 8 -13.75 47.11 12.13
N THR A 9 -13.74 45.79 12.25
CA THR A 9 -12.95 45.09 13.27
C THR A 9 -11.99 44.16 12.54
N THR A 10 -10.70 44.47 12.52
CA THR A 10 -9.72 43.47 12.07
C THR A 10 -9.92 42.25 12.97
N PRO A 11 -10.29 41.06 12.45
CA PRO A 11 -10.40 39.85 13.27
C PRO A 11 -9.03 39.36 13.79
N PHE A 12 -8.01 40.16 13.51
CA PHE A 12 -6.63 40.02 13.88
C PHE A 12 -6.36 41.11 14.91
N GLY A 13 -5.93 40.72 16.12
CA GLY A 13 -5.27 41.65 17.02
C GLY A 13 -3.94 42.17 16.44
N GLY A 14 -2.93 42.40 17.27
CA GLY A 14 -1.63 42.96 16.84
C GLY A 14 -0.79 42.15 15.82
N GLY A 15 -1.36 41.15 15.15
CA GLY A 15 -0.71 40.38 14.08
C GLY A 15 -0.63 41.14 12.75
N ARG A 16 0.37 40.81 11.92
CA ARG A 16 0.54 41.45 10.60
C ARG A 16 -0.59 41.06 9.65
N PHE A 17 -1.32 42.06 9.14
CA PHE A 17 -2.30 41.89 8.07
C PHE A 17 -1.62 41.32 6.81
N SER A 18 -2.18 40.27 6.22
CA SER A 18 -1.64 39.67 4.99
C SER A 18 -2.75 39.35 3.99
N ILE A 19 -2.44 39.51 2.71
CA ILE A 19 -3.36 39.20 1.60
C ILE A 19 -3.81 37.74 1.64
N ALA A 20 -2.93 36.82 2.03
CA ALA A 20 -3.25 35.40 2.15
C ALA A 20 -4.37 35.13 3.17
N LEU A 21 -4.32 35.84 4.31
CA LEU A 21 -5.31 35.70 5.37
C LEU A 21 -6.66 36.30 4.97
N PHE A 22 -6.65 37.44 4.27
CA PHE A 22 -7.87 38.02 3.70
C PHE A 22 -8.51 37.10 2.64
N LYS A 23 -7.70 36.52 1.75
CA LYS A 23 -8.19 35.53 0.76
C LYS A 23 -8.79 34.30 1.43
N ALA A 24 -8.15 33.79 2.48
CA ALA A 24 -8.65 32.63 3.21
C ALA A 24 -9.99 32.93 3.92
N GLN A 25 -10.12 34.11 4.54
CA GLN A 25 -11.38 34.55 5.16
C GLN A 25 -12.49 34.76 4.11
N LYS A 26 -12.16 35.41 2.99
CA LYS A 26 -13.11 35.60 1.89
C LYS A 26 -13.59 34.26 1.34
N SER A 27 -12.68 33.33 1.06
CA SER A 27 -13.01 31.99 0.57
C SER A 27 -13.91 31.21 1.54
N LEU A 28 -13.69 31.34 2.86
CA LEU A 28 -14.58 30.74 3.85
C LEU A 28 -15.98 31.33 3.79
N ASN A 29 -16.09 32.66 3.70
CA ASN A 29 -17.39 33.34 3.60
C ASN A 29 -18.12 32.97 2.31
N ASP A 30 -17.40 32.91 1.18
CA ASP A 30 -17.94 32.51 -0.13
C ASP A 30 -18.48 31.06 -0.06
N ARG A 31 -17.73 30.14 0.57
CA ARG A 31 -18.19 28.75 0.79
C ARG A 31 -19.40 28.67 1.69
N ARG A 32 -19.46 29.45 2.78
CA ARG A 32 -20.66 29.51 3.65
C ARG A 32 -21.87 30.06 2.91
N ALA A 33 -21.69 31.06 2.06
CA ALA A 33 -22.77 31.61 1.25
C ALA A 33 -23.33 30.56 0.27
N ALA A 34 -22.45 29.75 -0.34
CA ALA A 34 -22.86 28.67 -1.24
C ALA A 34 -23.70 27.57 -0.55
N LEU A 35 -23.54 27.37 0.77
CA LEU A 35 -24.39 26.42 1.52
C LEU A 35 -25.86 26.85 1.58
N LYS A 36 -26.14 28.16 1.54
CA LYS A 36 -27.51 28.71 1.63
C LYS A 36 -28.29 28.56 0.33
N ASP A 37 -27.63 28.20 -0.77
CA ASP A 37 -28.19 28.15 -2.12
C ASP A 37 -28.78 26.78 -2.48
N GLY A 38 -29.17 25.97 -1.48
CA GLY A 38 -29.86 24.69 -1.70
C GLY A 38 -28.97 23.55 -2.22
N SER A 39 -27.64 23.65 -2.10
CA SER A 39 -26.72 22.57 -2.46
C SER A 39 -26.83 21.38 -1.47
N ASN A 40 -26.53 20.15 -1.94
CA ASN A 40 -26.45 18.95 -1.09
C ASN A 40 -25.28 18.98 -0.07
N ILE A 41 -24.51 20.07 -0.04
CA ILE A 41 -23.39 20.25 0.90
C ILE A 41 -23.97 20.88 2.16
N THR A 42 -23.95 20.13 3.27
CA THR A 42 -24.47 20.61 4.56
C THR A 42 -23.50 21.53 5.31
N GLY A 43 -22.23 21.54 4.90
CA GLY A 43 -21.15 22.19 5.65
C GLY A 43 -20.76 21.46 6.94
N LYS A 44 -21.32 20.27 7.16
CA LYS A 44 -21.09 19.44 8.35
C LYS A 44 -20.26 18.20 8.00
N VAL A 45 -19.33 17.82 8.86
CA VAL A 45 -18.50 16.63 8.62
C VAL A 45 -18.09 15.91 9.91
N ASP A 46 -18.07 14.58 9.87
CA ASP A 46 -17.45 13.76 10.91
C ASP A 46 -15.92 13.95 10.91
N LYS A 47 -15.36 14.34 12.05
CA LYS A 47 -13.91 14.62 12.19
C LYS A 47 -13.03 13.46 11.77
N TRP A 48 -13.39 12.25 12.16
CA TRP A 48 -12.52 11.09 12.00
C TRP A 48 -12.58 10.55 10.56
N GLN A 49 -13.75 10.60 9.92
CA GLN A 49 -13.88 10.35 8.49
C GLN A 49 -13.11 11.38 7.68
N PHE A 50 -13.24 12.67 8.02
CA PHE A 50 -12.50 13.76 7.38
C PHE A 50 -10.98 13.58 7.51
N LEU A 51 -10.46 13.32 8.71
CA LEU A 51 -9.02 13.13 8.93
C LEU A 51 -8.46 11.92 8.18
N ARG A 52 -9.21 10.82 8.07
CA ARG A 52 -8.81 9.67 7.26
C ARG A 52 -8.74 10.03 5.78
N ALA A 53 -9.79 10.66 5.24
CA ALA A 53 -9.80 11.12 3.85
C ALA A 53 -8.67 12.12 3.56
N LEU A 54 -8.43 13.08 4.47
CA LEU A 54 -7.33 14.03 4.34
C LEU A 54 -5.96 13.36 4.36
N THR A 55 -5.81 12.26 5.11
CA THR A 55 -4.56 11.48 5.14
C THR A 55 -4.30 10.81 3.79
N GLU A 56 -5.35 10.28 3.15
CA GLU A 56 -5.28 9.71 1.80
C GLU A 56 -4.99 10.79 0.75
N ALA A 57 -5.60 11.98 0.89
CA ALA A 57 -5.48 13.10 -0.05
C ALA A 57 -4.33 14.08 0.24
N LYS A 58 -3.47 13.81 1.23
CA LYS A 58 -2.50 14.79 1.77
C LYS A 58 -1.58 15.42 0.70
N ALA A 59 -1.25 14.66 -0.34
CA ALA A 59 -0.41 15.12 -1.44
C ALA A 59 -1.06 16.27 -2.25
N ALA A 60 -2.37 16.18 -2.51
CA ALA A 60 -3.13 17.20 -3.25
C ALA A 60 -3.13 18.56 -2.53
N PHE A 61 -3.07 18.54 -1.19
CA PHE A 61 -3.07 19.74 -0.35
C PHE A 61 -1.69 20.17 0.13
N ALA A 62 -0.62 19.54 -0.36
CA ALA A 62 0.77 19.77 0.08
C ALA A 62 0.94 19.65 1.62
N LEU A 63 0.22 18.72 2.24
CA LEU A 63 0.26 18.45 3.66
C LEU A 63 1.18 17.28 3.99
N THR A 64 1.81 17.38 5.16
CA THR A 64 2.60 16.29 5.77
C THR A 64 1.79 15.60 6.86
N ASP A 65 2.13 14.35 7.19
CA ASP A 65 1.48 13.62 8.31
C ASP A 65 1.55 14.39 9.63
N ARG A 66 2.65 15.11 9.88
CA ARG A 66 2.81 15.97 11.06
C ARG A 66 1.83 17.15 11.07
N ALA A 67 1.49 17.71 9.91
CA ALA A 67 0.50 18.78 9.81
C ALA A 67 -0.91 18.26 10.10
N ILE A 68 -1.24 17.07 9.59
CA ILE A 68 -2.52 16.40 9.87
C ILE A 68 -2.61 16.04 11.36
N ALA A 69 -1.54 15.57 11.99
CA ALA A 69 -1.50 15.31 13.44
C ALA A 69 -1.75 16.59 14.28
N VAL A 70 -1.29 17.75 13.82
CA VAL A 70 -1.60 19.04 14.46
C VAL A 70 -3.09 19.38 14.30
N LEU A 71 -3.66 19.16 13.12
CA LEU A 71 -5.09 19.39 12.88
C LEU A 71 -5.96 18.45 13.74
N GLU A 72 -5.60 17.16 13.80
CA GLU A 72 -6.22 16.17 14.68
C GLU A 72 -6.18 16.62 16.14
N ALA A 73 -5.02 17.06 16.62
CA ALA A 73 -4.87 17.58 17.98
C ALA A 73 -5.75 18.81 18.24
N LEU A 74 -5.91 19.72 17.26
CA LEU A 74 -6.81 20.87 17.38
C LEU A 74 -8.29 20.44 17.40
N MET A 75 -8.69 19.53 16.52
CA MET A 75 -10.06 19.00 16.44
C MET A 75 -10.47 18.24 17.71
N SER A 76 -9.52 17.68 18.45
CA SER A 76 -9.79 17.01 19.71
C SER A 76 -10.18 17.96 20.85
N PHE A 77 -10.01 19.28 20.71
CA PHE A 77 -10.51 20.27 21.68
C PHE A 77 -11.97 20.68 21.41
N HIS A 78 -12.52 20.31 20.25
CA HIS A 78 -13.96 20.39 19.99
C HIS A 78 -14.62 19.11 20.52
N GLN A 79 -15.69 19.23 21.31
CA GLN A 79 -16.29 18.07 22.00
C GLN A 79 -17.11 17.20 21.06
N GLU A 80 -17.93 17.81 20.20
CA GLU A 80 -18.82 17.09 19.31
C GLU A 80 -18.05 16.36 18.23
N LYS A 81 -18.54 15.20 17.81
CA LYS A 81 -17.91 14.35 16.79
C LYS A 81 -17.96 14.98 15.40
N GLU A 82 -18.99 15.78 15.14
CA GLU A 82 -19.20 16.52 13.90
C GLU A 82 -18.60 17.93 14.02
N LEU A 83 -18.12 18.48 12.91
CA LEU A 83 -17.78 19.88 12.76
C LEU A 83 -18.86 20.54 11.92
N ASP A 84 -19.46 21.60 12.44
CA ASP A 84 -20.45 22.40 11.72
C ASP A 84 -19.80 23.70 11.20
N GLY A 85 -19.42 23.69 9.92
CA GLY A 85 -18.75 24.83 9.27
C GLY A 85 -19.67 26.03 8.98
N THR A 86 -20.97 25.92 9.25
CA THR A 86 -21.92 27.04 9.07
C THR A 86 -21.59 28.21 9.99
N GLU A 87 -21.09 27.91 11.18
CA GLU A 87 -20.67 28.87 12.20
C GLU A 87 -19.18 28.75 12.53
N ASP A 88 -18.62 29.73 13.25
CA ASP A 88 -17.22 29.70 13.65
C ASP A 88 -16.97 28.68 14.77
N ILE A 89 -16.03 27.75 14.53
CA ILE A 89 -15.66 26.70 15.49
C ILE A 89 -14.32 27.07 16.13
N ILE A 90 -14.33 27.83 17.22
CA ILE A 90 -13.11 28.38 17.81
C ILE A 90 -12.60 27.49 18.95
N VAL A 91 -11.39 26.95 18.79
CA VAL A 91 -10.65 26.22 19.85
C VAL A 91 -9.43 27.02 20.32
N PHE A 92 -9.16 26.97 21.62
CA PHE A 92 -8.11 27.79 22.26
C PHE A 92 -7.19 26.96 23.17
N PRO A 93 -6.53 25.91 22.65
CA PRO A 93 -5.67 25.08 23.49
C PRO A 93 -4.39 25.82 23.93
N SER A 94 -3.93 25.50 25.13
CA SER A 94 -2.59 25.90 25.57
C SER A 94 -1.52 25.24 24.69
N ASN A 95 -0.37 25.90 24.49
CA ASN A 95 0.72 25.32 23.71
C ASN A 95 1.21 23.98 24.30
N ARG A 96 1.16 23.84 25.64
CA ARG A 96 1.52 22.60 26.34
C ARG A 96 0.56 21.46 26.00
N GLU A 97 -0.75 21.67 26.08
CA GLU A 97 -1.73 20.63 25.75
C GLU A 97 -1.73 20.29 24.27
N LEU A 98 -1.60 21.31 23.40
CA LEU A 98 -1.50 21.09 21.95
C LEU A 98 -0.25 20.27 21.61
N SER A 99 0.90 20.57 22.24
CA SER A 99 2.13 19.79 22.09
C SER A 99 1.94 18.34 22.52
N LEU A 100 1.32 18.10 23.69
CA LEU A 100 1.06 16.76 24.22
C LEU A 100 0.21 15.93 23.25
N ARG A 101 -0.89 16.50 22.72
CA ARG A 101 -1.77 15.81 21.77
C ARG A 101 -1.15 15.66 20.38
N ALA A 102 -0.31 16.60 19.96
CA ALA A 102 0.48 16.51 18.74
C ALA A 102 1.77 15.68 18.92
N ARG A 103 1.75 14.67 19.80
CA ARG A 103 2.83 13.69 20.03
C ARG A 103 4.15 14.33 20.49
N GLY A 104 4.07 15.31 21.39
CA GLY A 104 5.24 15.98 21.99
C GLY A 104 5.94 16.98 21.07
N MET A 105 5.25 17.48 20.04
CA MET A 105 5.85 18.39 19.06
C MET A 105 6.27 19.73 19.70
N SER A 106 7.50 20.19 19.41
CA SER A 106 8.00 21.49 19.91
C SER A 106 7.17 22.67 19.39
N GLU A 107 7.15 23.78 20.14
CA GLU A 107 6.41 24.99 19.76
C GLU A 107 6.82 25.57 18.38
N PRO A 108 8.11 25.68 18.02
CA PRO A 108 8.52 26.10 16.68
C PRO A 108 7.92 25.20 15.57
N THR A 109 7.94 23.87 15.79
CA THR A 109 7.40 22.90 14.84
C THR A 109 5.87 23.00 14.73
N LEU A 110 5.17 23.17 15.84
CA LEU A 110 3.73 23.44 15.86
C LEU A 110 3.39 24.70 15.04
N ARG A 111 4.11 25.81 15.24
CA ARG A 111 3.88 27.05 14.49
C ARG A 111 4.06 26.85 12.99
N ARG A 112 5.09 26.10 12.57
CA ARG A 112 5.32 25.78 11.15
C ARG A 112 4.14 25.02 10.55
N HIS A 113 3.69 23.95 11.20
CA HIS A 113 2.58 23.14 10.68
C HIS A 113 1.24 23.87 10.72
N VAL A 114 0.99 24.68 11.74
CA VAL A 114 -0.18 25.57 11.78
C VAL A 114 -0.15 26.55 10.60
N ALA A 115 1.00 27.13 10.27
CA ALA A 115 1.11 27.99 9.09
C ALA A 115 0.84 27.22 7.79
N THR A 116 1.29 25.97 7.68
CA THR A 116 0.95 25.09 6.54
C THR A 116 -0.56 24.85 6.45
N LEU A 117 -1.24 24.54 7.56
CA LEU A 117 -2.69 24.32 7.60
C LEU A 117 -3.48 25.57 7.21
N ILE A 118 -3.04 26.75 7.67
CA ILE A 118 -3.65 28.04 7.29
C ILE A 118 -3.46 28.30 5.79
N LYS A 119 -2.24 28.09 5.28
CA LYS A 119 -1.93 28.27 3.85
C LYS A 119 -2.76 27.32 2.97
N ALA A 120 -2.99 26.10 3.43
CA ALA A 120 -3.81 25.10 2.76
C ALA A 120 -5.33 25.31 2.95
N GLY A 121 -5.76 26.31 3.74
CA GLY A 121 -7.17 26.66 3.90
C GLY A 121 -7.94 25.84 4.93
N PHE A 122 -7.28 24.98 5.71
CA PHE A 122 -7.95 24.13 6.72
C PHE A 122 -8.18 24.83 8.06
N LEU A 123 -7.49 25.95 8.29
CA LEU A 123 -7.47 26.63 9.58
C LEU A 123 -7.45 28.14 9.39
N LEU A 124 -8.16 28.86 10.26
CA LEU A 124 -7.98 30.30 10.41
C LEU A 124 -7.54 30.63 11.83
N ARG A 125 -6.84 31.75 11.97
CA ARG A 125 -6.51 32.33 13.29
C ARG A 125 -7.45 33.48 13.58
N LYS A 126 -8.03 33.46 14.77
CA LYS A 126 -8.78 34.57 15.35
C LYS A 126 -7.97 35.09 16.53
N ASP A 127 -7.20 36.15 16.30
CA ASP A 127 -6.25 36.66 17.28
C ASP A 127 -6.94 37.69 18.19
N SER A 128 -6.68 37.62 19.51
CA SER A 128 -7.12 38.67 20.44
C SER A 128 -6.27 39.94 20.28
N PRO A 129 -6.75 41.12 20.73
CA PRO A 129 -5.98 42.37 20.71
C PRO A 129 -4.56 42.24 21.29
N ASN A 130 -4.37 41.35 22.27
CA ASN A 130 -3.08 41.09 22.94
C ASN A 130 -2.32 39.86 22.38
N GLY A 131 -2.78 39.23 21.30
CA GLY A 131 -2.15 38.05 20.68
C GLY A 131 -2.20 36.76 21.51
N LYS A 132 -2.91 36.76 22.64
CA LYS A 132 -3.12 35.57 23.50
C LYS A 132 -4.39 34.82 23.09
N ARG A 133 -4.41 33.49 23.26
CA ARG A 133 -5.61 32.66 23.06
C ARG A 133 -6.38 32.57 24.37
N PHE A 134 -7.60 33.11 24.43
CA PHE A 134 -8.46 33.05 25.61
C PHE A 134 -9.93 33.20 25.21
N ALA A 135 -10.83 32.70 26.07
CA ALA A 135 -12.26 32.93 25.96
C ALA A 135 -12.68 33.93 27.06
N ARG A 136 -13.46 34.96 26.69
CA ARG A 136 -14.19 35.80 27.65
C ARG A 136 -15.57 35.21 27.86
N LYS A 137 -15.91 34.96 29.13
CA LYS A 137 -17.26 34.58 29.53
C LYS A 137 -18.01 35.85 29.90
N GLY A 138 -19.21 36.03 29.36
CA GLY A 138 -20.08 37.16 29.69
C GLY A 138 -20.70 37.03 31.08
N GLN A 139 -21.48 38.03 31.49
CA GLN A 139 -22.30 37.98 32.71
C GLN A 139 -23.35 36.86 32.59
N GLY A 140 -23.00 35.65 33.03
CA GLY A 140 -23.84 34.45 32.88
C GLY A 140 -23.07 33.17 32.59
N GLY A 141 -21.75 33.24 32.36
CA GLY A 141 -20.91 32.04 32.18
C GLY A 141 -20.89 31.47 30.75
N LEU A 142 -21.73 31.98 29.86
CA LEU A 142 -21.67 31.73 28.41
C LEU A 142 -20.48 32.47 27.79
N VAL A 143 -19.78 31.82 26.85
CA VAL A 143 -18.62 32.39 26.15
C VAL A 143 -19.12 33.48 25.20
N GLU A 144 -18.72 34.72 25.45
CA GLU A 144 -19.17 35.92 24.72
C GLU A 144 -18.20 36.24 23.57
N GLU A 145 -16.89 36.04 23.77
CA GLU A 145 -15.87 36.17 22.74
C GLU A 145 -14.77 35.10 22.90
N ALA A 146 -14.48 34.32 21.86
CA ALA A 146 -13.40 33.35 21.83
C ALA A 146 -12.29 33.77 20.83
N PHE A 147 -11.03 33.71 21.28
CA PHE A 147 -9.85 33.99 20.46
C PHE A 147 -8.93 32.76 20.44
N GLY A 148 -8.64 32.25 19.24
CA GLY A 148 -7.97 30.97 19.04
C GLY A 148 -7.90 30.56 17.57
N PHE A 149 -8.10 29.27 17.32
CA PHE A 149 -8.09 28.68 15.98
C PHE A 149 -9.51 28.34 15.55
N ASN A 150 -9.91 28.81 14.36
CA ASN A 150 -11.20 28.51 13.78
C ASN A 150 -11.09 27.28 12.86
N LEU A 151 -11.82 26.21 13.21
CA LEU A 151 -11.87 24.92 12.52
C LEU A 151 -12.96 24.85 11.44
N ALA A 152 -13.85 25.83 11.35
CA ALA A 152 -14.90 25.89 10.33
C ALA A 152 -14.39 25.68 8.89
N PRO A 153 -13.21 26.22 8.47
CA PRO A 153 -12.69 25.95 7.14
C PRO A 153 -12.49 24.46 6.85
N SER A 154 -12.11 23.65 7.83
CA SER A 154 -11.93 22.20 7.63
C SER A 154 -13.24 21.52 7.25
N ALA A 155 -14.36 21.90 7.88
CA ALA A 155 -15.68 21.34 7.54
C ALA A 155 -16.14 21.76 6.14
N LEU A 156 -15.89 23.01 5.75
CA LEU A 156 -16.23 23.54 4.43
C LEU A 156 -15.34 23.02 3.29
N MET A 157 -14.13 22.54 3.63
CA MET A 157 -13.21 21.87 2.70
C MET A 157 -13.51 20.39 2.54
N ALA A 158 -14.42 19.81 3.33
CA ALA A 158 -14.70 18.38 3.33
C ALA A 158 -15.06 17.81 1.94
N PRO A 159 -15.90 18.46 1.11
CA PRO A 159 -16.22 17.95 -0.23
C PRO A 159 -14.97 17.75 -1.10
N ASP A 160 -14.09 18.77 -1.16
CA ASP A 160 -12.86 18.69 -1.95
C ASP A 160 -11.92 17.61 -1.41
N VAL A 161 -11.82 17.48 -0.09
CA VAL A 161 -11.01 16.44 0.54
C VAL A 161 -11.53 15.04 0.20
N PHE A 162 -12.85 14.83 0.24
CA PHE A 162 -13.43 13.53 -0.10
C PHE A 162 -13.25 13.19 -1.59
N GLU A 163 -13.41 14.17 -2.48
CA GLU A 163 -13.16 14.00 -3.92
C GLU A 163 -11.70 13.62 -4.19
N GLU A 164 -10.74 14.36 -3.62
CA GLU A 164 -9.32 14.07 -3.79
C GLU A 164 -8.91 12.73 -3.14
N ALA A 165 -9.54 12.35 -2.02
CA ALA A 165 -9.32 11.05 -1.40
C ALA A 165 -9.86 9.91 -2.27
N GLU A 166 -11.00 10.10 -2.94
CA GLU A 166 -11.53 9.15 -3.91
C GLU A 166 -10.61 8.98 -5.12
N LYS A 167 -10.10 10.09 -5.68
CA LYS A 167 -9.09 10.06 -6.76
C LYS A 167 -7.82 9.32 -6.32
N ALA A 168 -7.33 9.59 -5.11
CA ALA A 168 -6.16 8.92 -4.55
C ALA A 168 -6.38 7.40 -4.38
N ARG A 169 -7.56 7.00 -3.88
CA ARG A 169 -7.94 5.58 -3.76
C ARG A 169 -8.07 4.90 -5.12
N HIS A 170 -8.67 5.58 -6.10
CA HIS A 170 -8.80 5.06 -7.46
C HIS A 170 -7.42 4.82 -8.09
N LEU A 171 -6.54 5.82 -8.03
CA LEU A 171 -5.17 5.71 -8.56
C LEU A 171 -4.39 4.58 -7.87
N ALA A 172 -4.49 4.47 -6.55
CA ALA A 172 -3.84 3.39 -5.81
C ALA A 172 -4.36 1.99 -6.22
N LEU A 173 -5.67 1.86 -6.45
CA LEU A 173 -6.28 0.63 -6.94
C LEU A 173 -5.82 0.30 -8.36
N GLU A 174 -5.82 1.26 -9.28
CA GLU A 174 -5.34 1.05 -10.65
C GLU A 174 -3.86 0.64 -10.68
N LEU A 175 -3.02 1.31 -9.88
CA LEU A 175 -1.60 0.96 -9.77
C LEU A 175 -1.43 -0.46 -9.22
N ARG A 176 -2.23 -0.85 -8.22
CA ARG A 176 -2.22 -2.21 -7.67
C ARG A 176 -2.62 -3.24 -8.74
N LYS A 177 -3.67 -2.98 -9.52
CA LYS A 177 -4.12 -3.86 -10.61
C LYS A 177 -3.03 -4.02 -11.68
N ALA A 178 -2.49 -2.90 -12.17
CA ALA A 178 -1.45 -2.89 -13.19
C ALA A 178 -0.18 -3.64 -12.72
N ARG A 179 0.22 -3.47 -11.45
CA ARG A 179 1.32 -4.25 -10.87
C ARG A 179 1.01 -5.74 -10.80
N GLY A 180 -0.20 -6.10 -10.41
CA GLY A 180 -0.66 -7.50 -10.42
C GLY A 180 -0.57 -8.13 -11.81
N GLU A 181 -1.03 -7.44 -12.85
CA GLU A 181 -0.93 -7.89 -14.24
C GLU A 181 0.52 -8.06 -14.70
N VAL A 182 1.40 -7.11 -14.38
CA VAL A 182 2.84 -7.23 -14.64
C VAL A 182 3.40 -8.51 -14.02
N THR A 183 3.09 -8.76 -12.75
CA THR A 183 3.54 -9.97 -12.02
C THR A 183 2.98 -11.25 -12.64
N LEU A 184 1.72 -11.25 -13.11
CA LEU A 184 1.12 -12.38 -13.81
C LEU A 184 1.83 -12.68 -15.15
N HIS A 185 2.01 -11.68 -16.00
CA HIS A 185 2.67 -11.89 -17.29
C HIS A 185 4.12 -12.31 -17.12
N LEU A 186 4.85 -11.69 -16.18
CA LEU A 186 6.20 -12.11 -15.82
C LEU A 186 6.25 -13.61 -15.44
N ARG A 187 5.29 -14.07 -14.63
CA ARG A 187 5.17 -15.49 -14.25
C ARG A 187 4.93 -16.38 -15.45
N ASP A 188 3.93 -16.06 -16.24
CA ASP A 188 3.43 -16.96 -17.27
C ASP A 188 4.47 -17.08 -18.39
N ILE A 189 5.08 -15.97 -18.80
CA ILE A 189 6.21 -15.98 -19.74
C ILE A 189 7.36 -16.81 -19.20
N SER A 190 7.73 -16.60 -17.93
CA SER A 190 8.83 -17.36 -17.32
C SER A 190 8.56 -18.85 -17.31
N LYS A 191 7.32 -19.28 -17.01
CA LYS A 191 6.96 -20.70 -16.99
C LYS A 191 7.00 -21.32 -18.40
N MET A 192 6.52 -20.60 -19.40
CA MET A 192 6.56 -21.08 -20.79
C MET A 192 7.99 -21.21 -21.30
N ILE A 193 8.86 -20.25 -20.99
CA ILE A 193 10.29 -20.36 -21.32
C ILE A 193 10.92 -21.56 -20.62
N GLU A 194 10.67 -21.76 -19.32
CA GLU A 194 11.20 -22.93 -18.60
C GLU A 194 10.71 -24.25 -19.21
N ALA A 195 9.41 -24.36 -19.50
CA ALA A 195 8.83 -25.53 -20.15
C ALA A 195 9.46 -25.77 -21.53
N ALA A 196 9.68 -24.73 -22.34
CA ALA A 196 10.30 -24.87 -23.65
C ALA A 196 11.72 -25.45 -23.59
N TYR A 197 12.51 -25.07 -22.58
CA TYR A 197 13.82 -25.68 -22.37
C TYR A 197 13.73 -27.13 -21.86
N GLU A 198 12.74 -27.44 -21.02
CA GLU A 198 12.53 -28.77 -20.44
C GLU A 198 12.02 -29.77 -21.47
N ASP A 199 11.10 -29.36 -22.33
CA ASP A 199 10.47 -30.18 -23.37
C ASP A 199 11.32 -30.28 -24.66
N GLY A 200 12.45 -29.57 -24.69
CA GLY A 200 13.37 -29.56 -25.84
C GLY A 200 12.98 -28.63 -26.98
N ILE A 201 11.81 -27.99 -26.91
CA ILE A 201 11.32 -27.00 -27.90
C ILE A 201 12.33 -25.88 -28.14
N ALA A 202 13.02 -25.44 -27.08
CA ALA A 202 13.99 -24.36 -27.17
C ALA A 202 15.30 -24.75 -27.86
N GLN A 203 15.53 -26.04 -28.16
CA GLN A 203 16.73 -26.52 -28.82
C GLN A 203 16.70 -26.27 -30.33
N ASP A 204 15.49 -26.24 -30.92
CA ASP A 204 15.30 -26.01 -32.36
C ASP A 204 15.62 -24.57 -32.78
N ASP A 205 15.38 -23.59 -31.90
CA ASP A 205 15.75 -22.17 -32.10
C ASP A 205 16.30 -21.53 -30.83
N SER A 206 17.50 -21.98 -30.42
CA SER A 206 18.12 -21.53 -29.16
C SER A 206 18.33 -20.01 -29.09
N ASP A 207 18.60 -19.35 -30.22
CA ASP A 207 18.83 -17.90 -30.29
C ASP A 207 17.54 -17.12 -30.02
N GLN A 208 16.40 -17.55 -30.57
CA GLN A 208 15.10 -16.93 -30.31
C GLN A 208 14.71 -17.04 -28.83
N TRP A 209 14.82 -18.23 -28.24
CA TRP A 209 14.47 -18.47 -26.83
C TRP A 209 15.42 -17.76 -25.85
N PHE A 210 16.69 -17.63 -26.20
CA PHE A 210 17.63 -16.78 -25.47
C PHE A 210 17.22 -15.29 -25.57
N GLY A 211 16.77 -14.84 -26.75
CA GLY A 211 16.21 -13.50 -26.96
C GLY A 211 15.00 -13.21 -26.07
N PHE A 212 14.06 -14.14 -25.95
CA PHE A 212 12.91 -14.02 -25.03
C PHE A 212 13.35 -13.93 -23.57
N THR A 213 14.32 -14.74 -23.17
CA THR A 213 14.87 -14.74 -21.80
C THR A 213 15.48 -13.37 -21.45
N ASN A 214 16.24 -12.77 -22.36
CA ASN A 214 16.83 -11.45 -22.15
C ASN A 214 15.77 -10.34 -22.08
N ARG A 215 14.78 -10.34 -22.98
CA ARG A 215 13.67 -9.36 -22.94
C ARG A 215 12.85 -9.48 -21.67
N LEU A 216 12.59 -10.72 -21.19
CA LEU A 216 11.92 -10.95 -19.92
C LEU A 216 12.76 -10.42 -18.74
N LYS A 217 14.08 -10.64 -18.76
CA LYS A 217 14.99 -10.12 -17.73
C LYS A 217 14.97 -8.59 -17.68
N ASP A 218 15.01 -7.91 -18.82
CA ASP A 218 14.92 -6.46 -18.89
C ASP A 218 13.58 -5.92 -18.38
N LEU A 219 12.48 -6.63 -18.67
CA LEU A 219 11.13 -6.31 -18.21
C LEU A 219 10.82 -6.79 -16.79
N SER A 220 11.69 -7.58 -16.17
CA SER A 220 11.54 -8.04 -14.77
C SER A 220 12.35 -7.22 -13.78
N GLY A 221 13.29 -6.39 -14.26
CA GLY A 221 14.15 -5.53 -13.45
C GLY A 221 13.42 -4.42 -12.65
N ARG A 222 14.21 -3.61 -11.92
CA ARG A 222 13.75 -2.63 -10.91
C ARG A 222 12.53 -1.83 -11.38
N VAL A 223 11.41 -1.98 -10.69
CA VAL A 223 10.30 -1.02 -10.76
C VAL A 223 10.67 0.16 -9.87
N SER A 224 10.61 1.38 -10.39
CA SER A 224 10.77 2.57 -9.54
C SER A 224 9.76 2.52 -8.38
N ARG A 225 10.20 2.76 -7.15
CA ARG A 225 9.31 2.82 -5.97
C ARG A 225 8.17 3.84 -6.14
N HIS A 226 8.39 4.84 -6.99
CA HIS A 226 7.41 5.85 -7.38
C HIS A 226 7.02 5.73 -8.84
N ALA A 227 7.08 4.51 -9.41
CA ALA A 227 6.68 4.28 -10.79
C ALA A 227 5.28 4.82 -10.99
N SER A 228 5.14 5.70 -11.99
CA SER A 228 3.84 6.24 -12.32
C SER A 228 2.93 5.12 -12.83
N LEU A 229 1.62 5.36 -12.76
CA LEU A 229 0.65 4.45 -13.34
C LEU A 229 0.91 4.24 -14.84
N GLN A 230 1.37 5.28 -15.55
CA GLN A 230 1.72 5.19 -16.96
C GLN A 230 2.92 4.28 -17.20
N GLU A 231 4.02 4.46 -16.46
CA GLU A 231 5.20 3.60 -16.57
C GLU A 231 4.87 2.12 -16.31
N THR A 232 3.97 1.87 -15.33
CA THR A 232 3.52 0.51 -15.01
C THR A 232 2.66 -0.07 -16.14
N ARG A 233 1.77 0.73 -16.74
CA ARG A 233 0.94 0.32 -17.90
C ARG A 233 1.79 0.03 -19.13
N ASP A 234 2.76 0.89 -19.45
CA ASP A 234 3.65 0.72 -20.59
C ASP A 234 4.49 -0.57 -20.43
N ARG A 235 4.95 -0.86 -19.21
CA ARG A 235 5.61 -2.13 -18.90
C ARG A 235 4.68 -3.33 -19.07
N CYS A 236 3.43 -3.23 -18.61
CA CYS A 236 2.43 -4.28 -18.79
C CYS A 236 2.20 -4.57 -20.29
N GLN A 237 2.03 -3.53 -21.11
CA GLN A 237 1.85 -3.69 -22.56
C GLN A 237 3.03 -4.41 -23.23
N ARG A 238 4.27 -4.04 -22.88
CA ARG A 238 5.47 -4.72 -23.39
C ARG A 238 5.52 -6.19 -22.99
N LEU A 239 5.07 -6.52 -21.78
CA LEU A 239 4.97 -7.91 -21.31
C LEU A 239 3.87 -8.68 -22.03
N VAL A 240 2.71 -8.06 -22.29
CA VAL A 240 1.65 -8.66 -23.10
C VAL A 240 2.16 -9.01 -24.49
N SER A 241 2.85 -8.09 -25.16
CA SER A 241 3.45 -8.35 -26.48
C SER A 241 4.45 -9.50 -26.43
N LEU A 242 5.38 -9.49 -25.46
CA LEU A 242 6.35 -10.57 -25.28
C LEU A 242 5.66 -11.92 -25.02
N ARG A 243 4.59 -11.94 -24.22
CA ARG A 243 3.81 -13.15 -23.95
C ARG A 243 3.22 -13.75 -25.22
N VAL A 244 2.61 -12.95 -26.07
CA VAL A 244 2.03 -13.42 -27.34
C VAL A 244 3.11 -14.02 -28.25
N GLU A 245 4.28 -13.39 -28.32
CA GLU A 245 5.41 -13.91 -29.10
C GLU A 245 5.92 -15.25 -28.57
N VAL A 246 6.08 -15.36 -27.24
CA VAL A 246 6.52 -16.60 -26.58
C VAL A 246 5.48 -17.71 -26.73
N GLU A 247 4.18 -17.39 -26.57
CA GLU A 247 3.09 -18.36 -26.78
C GLU A 247 3.06 -18.88 -28.20
N SER A 248 3.21 -17.99 -29.18
CA SER A 248 3.23 -18.37 -30.59
C SER A 248 4.43 -19.28 -30.91
N ALA A 249 5.61 -18.95 -30.39
CA ALA A 249 6.81 -19.77 -30.55
C ALA A 249 6.70 -21.12 -29.83
N PHE A 250 6.11 -21.14 -28.62
CA PHE A 250 5.87 -22.37 -27.86
C PHE A 250 4.96 -23.31 -28.65
N LEU A 251 3.80 -22.82 -29.11
CA LEU A 251 2.84 -23.61 -29.88
C LEU A 251 3.41 -24.11 -31.21
N ALA A 252 4.22 -23.30 -31.89
CA ALA A 252 4.86 -23.69 -33.15
C ALA A 252 5.89 -24.83 -32.97
N GLY A 253 6.46 -24.97 -31.78
CA GLY A 253 7.42 -26.03 -31.46
C GLY A 253 6.83 -27.27 -30.79
N MET A 254 5.52 -27.29 -30.51
CA MET A 254 4.84 -28.49 -30.02
C MET A 254 4.79 -29.56 -31.13
N ARG A 255 5.04 -30.83 -30.76
CA ARG A 255 4.95 -31.95 -31.72
C ARG A 255 3.49 -32.36 -31.92
N GLU A 256 3.17 -32.98 -33.06
CA GLU A 256 1.81 -33.48 -33.36
C GLU A 256 1.28 -34.42 -32.27
N GLU A 257 2.14 -35.24 -31.67
CA GLU A 257 1.80 -36.16 -30.58
C GLU A 257 1.32 -35.46 -29.29
N ASP A 258 1.78 -34.21 -29.04
CA ASP A 258 1.39 -33.41 -27.87
C ASP A 258 0.02 -32.72 -28.06
N LEU A 259 -0.44 -32.58 -29.32
CA LEU A 259 -1.72 -31.95 -29.66
C LEU A 259 -2.91 -32.91 -29.53
N GLU A 260 -2.68 -34.21 -29.72
CA GLU A 260 -3.74 -35.24 -29.66
C GLU A 260 -4.20 -35.58 -28.23
N THR A 261 -3.42 -35.22 -27.20
CA THR A 261 -3.80 -35.47 -25.80
C THR A 261 -4.74 -34.40 -25.21
N GLY A 262 -5.05 -33.34 -25.97
CA GLY A 262 -5.79 -32.17 -25.49
C GLY A 262 -7.32 -32.17 -25.70
N GLU A 263 -7.88 -33.15 -26.45
CA GLU A 263 -9.32 -33.14 -26.77
C GLU A 263 -10.25 -33.50 -25.59
N GLU A 264 -9.75 -33.95 -24.44
CA GLU A 264 -10.59 -34.26 -23.26
C GLU A 264 -10.88 -33.05 -22.32
N ILE A 265 -10.46 -31.82 -22.66
CA ILE A 265 -10.67 -30.62 -21.79
C ILE A 265 -11.51 -29.54 -22.50
N SER A 266 -12.56 -29.93 -23.24
CA SER A 266 -13.44 -29.01 -23.96
C SER A 266 -14.73 -28.60 -23.22
N ASP A 267 -14.84 -28.79 -21.90
CA ASP A 267 -16.12 -28.60 -21.17
C ASP A 267 -16.16 -27.43 -20.15
N LEU A 268 -15.14 -26.58 -20.05
CA LEU A 268 -15.12 -25.51 -19.02
C LEU A 268 -14.81 -24.09 -19.52
N GLN A 269 -15.14 -23.77 -20.77
CA GLN A 269 -15.18 -22.37 -21.24
C GLN A 269 -16.56 -21.98 -21.77
N GLN A 270 -17.48 -21.64 -20.86
CA GLN A 270 -18.49 -20.63 -21.15
C GLN A 270 -18.27 -19.42 -20.24
N SER A 271 -17.70 -18.37 -20.83
CA SER A 271 -17.80 -17.02 -20.28
C SER A 271 -19.24 -16.53 -20.45
N PRO A 272 -19.89 -15.89 -19.47
CA PRO A 272 -21.13 -15.18 -19.73
C PRO A 272 -20.87 -13.69 -19.94
N GLU A 273 -21.32 -13.22 -21.11
CA GLU A 273 -21.53 -11.82 -21.42
C GLU A 273 -22.63 -11.19 -20.54
N ILE A 274 -22.54 -9.87 -20.42
CA ILE A 274 -23.43 -8.97 -19.70
C ILE A 274 -24.78 -8.87 -20.42
N SER A 275 -25.90 -9.13 -19.72
CA SER A 275 -27.16 -8.45 -20.03
C SER A 275 -28.11 -8.38 -18.82
N SER A 276 -28.45 -7.14 -18.49
CA SER A 276 -29.40 -6.72 -17.47
C SER A 276 -30.82 -7.24 -17.68
N LYS A 277 -31.48 -7.73 -16.61
CA LYS A 277 -32.87 -7.36 -16.25
C LYS A 277 -33.28 -7.84 -14.85
N ASN A 278 -33.58 -6.85 -14.01
CA ASN A 278 -34.43 -6.83 -12.82
C ASN A 278 -35.26 -8.09 -12.46
N LYS A 279 -35.12 -8.58 -11.21
CA LYS A 279 -36.26 -8.66 -10.27
C LYS A 279 -35.80 -8.83 -8.82
N LYS A 280 -36.44 -8.05 -7.95
CA LYS A 280 -36.31 -7.95 -6.49
C LYS A 280 -36.44 -9.32 -5.80
N ASN A 281 -35.63 -9.60 -4.77
CA ASN A 281 -36.14 -9.83 -3.41
C ASN A 281 -35.05 -9.91 -2.33
N LYS A 282 -35.48 -9.55 -1.13
CA LYS A 282 -34.78 -9.35 0.14
C LYS A 282 -34.29 -10.66 0.77
N GLY A 283 -33.25 -10.59 1.61
CA GLY A 283 -33.02 -11.54 2.71
C GLY A 283 -31.56 -11.63 3.14
N ASN A 284 -31.23 -11.09 4.31
CA ASN A 284 -29.94 -11.29 5.00
C ASN A 284 -29.76 -12.76 5.41
N ALA A 285 -28.53 -13.28 5.37
CA ALA A 285 -27.87 -13.94 6.50
C ALA A 285 -26.49 -14.48 6.09
N ALA A 286 -25.52 -14.31 6.99
CA ALA A 286 -24.20 -14.89 6.91
C ALA A 286 -24.24 -16.42 6.90
N GLN A 287 -23.40 -17.08 6.09
CA GLN A 287 -22.78 -18.34 6.48
C GLN A 287 -21.54 -18.67 5.66
N ASN A 288 -20.52 -19.04 6.42
CA ASN A 288 -19.19 -19.48 6.04
C ASN A 288 -19.25 -21.00 5.91
N GLU A 289 -19.03 -21.57 4.72
CA GLU A 289 -18.91 -23.02 4.57
C GLU A 289 -17.68 -23.40 3.75
N ARG A 290 -16.76 -24.08 4.46
CA ARG A 290 -15.61 -24.80 3.92
C ARG A 290 -16.12 -26.13 3.37
N HIS A 291 -15.89 -26.38 2.09
CA HIS A 291 -16.13 -27.70 1.51
C HIS A 291 -14.97 -28.63 1.85
N ILE A 292 -15.25 -29.65 2.68
CA ILE A 292 -14.43 -30.85 2.85
C ILE A 292 -15.12 -31.92 2.00
N GLN A 293 -14.43 -32.48 1.02
CA GLN A 293 -14.87 -33.72 0.38
C GLN A 293 -14.08 -34.91 0.93
N ASN A 294 -14.87 -35.85 1.45
CA ASN A 294 -14.47 -37.16 1.93
C ASN A 294 -14.30 -38.14 0.76
N SER A 295 -13.32 -39.01 0.87
CA SER A 295 -13.40 -40.37 0.32
C SER A 295 -13.02 -41.35 1.43
N LYS A 296 -14.01 -42.10 1.92
CA LYS A 296 -13.82 -43.29 2.74
C LYS A 296 -13.49 -44.45 1.82
N THR A 297 -12.59 -45.34 2.23
CA THR A 297 -12.84 -46.78 2.14
C THR A 297 -12.18 -47.46 3.34
N ASP A 298 -12.98 -48.33 3.96
CA ASP A 298 -12.88 -48.92 5.28
C ASP A 298 -11.69 -49.87 5.48
N THR A 299 -11.26 -50.04 6.74
CA THR A 299 -11.61 -51.25 7.51
C THR A 299 -11.21 -51.12 8.98
N SER A 300 -12.08 -51.66 9.81
CA SER A 300 -12.20 -51.51 11.27
C SER A 300 -11.43 -52.59 12.04
N PHE A 301 -11.17 -52.30 13.32
CA PHE A 301 -11.05 -53.17 14.51
C PHE A 301 -9.75 -53.02 15.34
N GLU A 302 -9.79 -52.05 16.26
CA GLU A 302 -9.82 -52.21 17.74
C GLU A 302 -8.63 -52.84 18.53
N PRO A 303 -8.54 -52.64 19.87
CA PRO A 303 -7.50 -51.80 20.48
C PRO A 303 -6.66 -52.52 21.56
N ASN A 304 -5.43 -52.06 21.86
CA ASN A 304 -4.97 -52.03 23.26
C ASN A 304 -3.64 -51.28 23.50
N LYS A 305 -3.72 -50.39 24.50
CA LYS A 305 -2.78 -50.04 25.57
C LYS A 305 -1.26 -50.13 25.35
N GLU A 306 -0.68 -48.94 25.48
CA GLU A 306 0.56 -48.62 26.22
C GLU A 306 1.84 -49.38 25.87
N LYS A 307 2.78 -48.65 25.26
CA LYS A 307 4.12 -48.45 25.82
C LYS A 307 4.84 -47.29 25.15
N ASN A 308 5.32 -46.38 25.98
CA ASN A 308 6.29 -45.35 25.65
C ASN A 308 7.48 -45.93 24.89
N VAL A 309 7.70 -45.50 23.65
CA VAL A 309 9.05 -45.28 23.11
C VAL A 309 8.96 -44.03 22.23
N ALA A 310 9.66 -42.99 22.66
CA ALA A 310 9.91 -41.81 21.86
C ALA A 310 10.80 -42.18 20.68
N GLU A 311 10.32 -41.97 19.46
CA GLU A 311 11.18 -41.85 18.27
C GLU A 311 10.82 -40.55 17.56
N GLY A 312 11.71 -39.59 17.77
CA GLY A 312 11.61 -38.22 17.28
C GLY A 312 11.65 -38.16 15.76
N SER A 313 10.63 -37.50 15.20
CA SER A 313 10.79 -36.68 14.02
C SER A 313 12.02 -35.79 14.22
N ARG A 314 13.09 -36.08 13.48
CA ARG A 314 14.35 -35.34 13.50
C ARG A 314 14.12 -33.93 12.95
N ASP A 315 13.73 -33.03 13.86
CA ASP A 315 14.00 -31.60 13.79
C ASP A 315 15.52 -31.43 13.69
N PHE A 316 16.04 -31.23 12.47
CA PHE A 316 17.41 -30.75 12.28
C PHE A 316 17.36 -29.25 11.93
N ASP A 317 17.73 -28.50 12.97
CA ASP A 317 18.38 -27.19 13.01
C ASP A 317 17.54 -25.90 12.84
N ARG A 318 17.24 -25.33 14.00
CA ARG A 318 16.56 -24.07 14.33
C ARG A 318 17.52 -22.88 14.36
N THR A 319 18.46 -22.78 13.42
CA THR A 319 19.50 -21.73 13.48
C THR A 319 19.43 -20.73 12.32
N GLU A 320 19.43 -19.45 12.70
CA GLU A 320 19.39 -18.20 11.90
C GLU A 320 18.13 -17.80 11.13
N THR A 321 17.36 -18.72 10.53
CA THR A 321 16.16 -18.35 9.75
C THR A 321 15.02 -17.79 10.60
N GLU A 322 14.93 -18.16 11.88
CA GLU A 322 13.96 -17.59 12.83
C GLU A 322 14.34 -16.17 13.34
N SER A 323 15.54 -15.66 13.03
CA SER A 323 15.95 -14.33 13.51
C SER A 323 15.29 -13.19 12.74
N ILE A 324 15.00 -13.38 11.44
CA ILE A 324 14.45 -12.33 10.56
C ILE A 324 12.93 -12.50 10.47
N ARG A 325 12.19 -11.49 10.89
CA ARG A 325 10.73 -11.49 10.75
C ARG A 325 10.32 -11.11 9.33
N LEU A 326 9.20 -11.63 8.85
CA LEU A 326 8.66 -11.25 7.53
C LEU A 326 8.42 -9.73 7.41
N SER A 327 8.08 -9.05 8.51
CA SER A 327 7.97 -7.59 8.56
C SER A 327 9.30 -6.88 8.32
N GLU A 328 10.40 -7.40 8.88
CA GLU A 328 11.74 -6.86 8.66
C GLU A 328 12.17 -7.06 7.20
N LEU A 329 11.88 -8.24 6.63
CA LEU A 329 12.16 -8.52 5.23
C LEU A 329 11.41 -7.59 4.28
N LYS A 330 10.12 -7.31 4.54
CA LYS A 330 9.32 -6.33 3.77
C LYS A 330 9.90 -4.92 3.82
N GLU A 331 10.40 -4.52 4.99
CA GLU A 331 10.91 -3.17 5.21
C GLU A 331 12.27 -2.99 4.52
N ALA A 332 13.13 -4.02 4.62
CA ALA A 332 14.46 -4.07 4.05
C ALA A 332 14.46 -4.28 2.53
N CYS A 333 13.67 -5.23 2.05
CA CYS A 333 13.56 -5.60 0.63
C CYS A 333 12.19 -5.12 0.12
N ARG A 334 12.14 -3.91 -0.42
CA ARG A 334 10.88 -3.25 -0.82
C ARG A 334 10.43 -3.66 -2.21
N GLU A 335 11.35 -4.14 -3.05
CA GLU A 335 11.02 -4.65 -4.39
C GLU A 335 10.48 -6.10 -4.34
N PHE A 336 10.96 -6.92 -3.41
CA PHE A 336 10.55 -8.33 -3.30
C PHE A 336 9.02 -8.54 -3.13
N PRO A 337 8.29 -7.75 -2.32
CA PRO A 337 6.83 -7.86 -2.19
C PRO A 337 6.05 -7.70 -3.51
N GLU A 338 6.62 -7.08 -4.55
CA GLU A 338 5.93 -6.90 -5.84
C GLU A 338 5.72 -8.23 -6.59
N TYR A 339 6.53 -9.24 -6.27
CA TYR A 339 6.37 -10.61 -6.79
C TYR A 339 5.29 -11.40 -6.03
N ALA A 340 4.69 -10.86 -4.96
CA ALA A 340 3.60 -11.49 -4.22
C ALA A 340 2.24 -10.97 -4.70
N LEU A 341 1.57 -11.74 -5.57
CA LEU A 341 0.27 -11.42 -6.18
C LEU A 341 -0.80 -10.98 -5.15
N ASP A 342 -0.97 -11.74 -4.08
CA ASP A 342 -1.97 -11.47 -3.02
C ASP A 342 -1.41 -10.63 -1.85
N GLY A 343 -0.20 -10.11 -2.03
CA GLY A 343 0.59 -9.49 -0.97
C GLY A 343 1.37 -10.50 -0.15
N LEU A 344 2.43 -10.01 0.50
CA LEU A 344 3.40 -10.83 1.20
C LEU A 344 2.96 -11.09 2.66
N ASN A 345 1.84 -11.76 2.94
CA ASN A 345 1.29 -11.84 4.30
C ASN A 345 1.86 -12.98 5.15
N SER A 346 2.42 -13.99 4.50
CA SER A 346 3.00 -15.18 5.12
C SER A 346 4.30 -15.60 4.46
N TRP A 347 5.07 -16.47 5.11
CA TRP A 347 6.24 -17.12 4.49
C TRP A 347 5.86 -18.04 3.33
N ALA A 348 4.62 -18.54 3.29
CA ALA A 348 4.10 -19.26 2.13
C ALA A 348 3.95 -18.32 0.92
N ASP A 349 3.48 -17.09 1.13
CA ASP A 349 3.45 -16.07 0.08
C ASP A 349 4.86 -15.68 -0.37
N ALA A 350 5.80 -15.59 0.58
CA ALA A 350 7.20 -15.33 0.28
C ALA A 350 7.82 -16.44 -0.57
N ARG A 351 7.49 -17.70 -0.31
CA ARG A 351 7.93 -18.83 -1.13
C ARG A 351 7.36 -18.76 -2.55
N LYS A 352 6.08 -18.43 -2.71
CA LYS A 352 5.46 -18.24 -4.03
C LYS A 352 6.13 -17.11 -4.80
N ALA A 353 6.37 -15.97 -4.15
CA ALA A 353 7.07 -14.82 -4.72
C ALA A 353 8.52 -15.18 -5.10
N ALA A 354 9.21 -15.96 -4.29
CA ALA A 354 10.57 -16.39 -4.58
C ALA A 354 10.65 -17.34 -5.78
N ASN A 355 9.74 -18.30 -5.86
CA ASN A 355 9.66 -19.20 -7.02
C ASN A 355 9.37 -18.44 -8.32
N LEU A 356 8.59 -17.36 -8.23
CA LEU A 356 8.32 -16.47 -9.34
C LEU A 356 9.57 -15.67 -9.75
N ALA A 357 10.25 -15.06 -8.80
CA ALA A 357 11.37 -14.14 -9.09
C ALA A 357 12.68 -14.85 -9.45
N ARG A 358 12.87 -16.11 -9.01
CA ARG A 358 14.08 -16.93 -9.27
C ARG A 358 14.50 -16.93 -10.76
N PRO A 359 13.65 -17.35 -11.72
CA PRO A 359 14.05 -17.43 -13.12
C PRO A 359 14.42 -16.07 -13.72
N MET A 360 13.76 -15.00 -13.27
CA MET A 360 14.03 -13.63 -13.72
C MET A 360 15.43 -13.13 -13.32
N LEU A 361 15.97 -13.67 -12.23
CA LEU A 361 17.35 -13.44 -11.80
C LEU A 361 18.37 -14.35 -12.51
N GLY A 362 17.93 -15.19 -13.45
CA GLY A 362 18.78 -16.18 -14.13
C GLY A 362 19.26 -17.28 -13.19
N ILE A 363 18.49 -17.60 -12.16
CA ILE A 363 18.80 -18.67 -11.20
C ILE A 363 18.09 -19.94 -11.67
N SER A 364 18.85 -21.02 -11.92
CA SER A 364 18.27 -22.30 -12.35
C SER A 364 17.58 -23.06 -11.21
N LYS A 365 16.70 -24.03 -11.53
CA LYS A 365 16.02 -24.88 -10.53
C LYS A 365 17.04 -25.60 -9.65
N ASN A 366 18.09 -26.17 -10.24
CA ASN A 366 19.17 -26.86 -9.51
C ASN A 366 19.89 -25.92 -8.54
N ALA A 367 20.32 -24.74 -8.99
CA ALA A 367 21.02 -23.78 -8.13
C ALA A 367 20.15 -23.30 -6.95
N TRP A 368 18.83 -23.23 -7.16
CA TRP A 368 17.88 -22.91 -6.10
C TRP A 368 17.68 -24.07 -5.12
N HIS A 369 17.57 -25.30 -5.61
CA HIS A 369 17.48 -26.49 -4.76
C HIS A 369 18.71 -26.61 -3.86
N GLU A 370 19.91 -26.50 -4.43
CA GLU A 370 21.17 -26.50 -3.67
C GLU A 370 21.19 -25.39 -2.60
N ALA A 371 20.70 -24.19 -2.94
CA ALA A 371 20.58 -23.11 -1.97
C ALA A 371 19.63 -23.47 -0.82
N VAL A 372 18.43 -23.97 -1.13
CA VAL A 372 17.44 -24.38 -0.12
C VAL A 372 17.96 -25.50 0.78
N GLU A 373 18.69 -26.47 0.23
CA GLU A 373 19.34 -27.53 1.02
C GLU A 373 20.40 -26.98 1.96
N ALA A 374 21.23 -26.03 1.50
CA ALA A 374 22.34 -25.51 2.30
C ALA A 374 21.92 -24.49 3.39
N MET A 375 20.91 -23.66 3.15
CA MET A 375 20.53 -22.55 4.05
C MET A 375 19.07 -22.59 4.54
N GLY A 376 18.33 -23.64 4.18
CA GLY A 376 16.91 -23.78 4.47
C GLY A 376 16.02 -22.89 3.60
N GLN A 377 14.73 -23.24 3.52
CA GLN A 377 13.75 -22.55 2.68
C GLN A 377 13.64 -21.05 3.00
N GLY A 378 13.61 -20.69 4.29
CA GLY A 378 13.53 -19.28 4.71
C GLY A 378 14.79 -18.49 4.35
N GLY A 379 15.97 -19.10 4.47
CA GLY A 379 17.25 -18.45 4.23
C GLY A 379 17.43 -18.18 2.75
N ALA A 380 17.06 -19.14 1.91
CA ALA A 380 17.08 -18.99 0.46
C ALA A 380 16.14 -17.87 -0.01
N ILE A 381 14.95 -17.74 0.60
CA ILE A 381 14.02 -16.64 0.33
C ILE A 381 14.62 -15.29 0.72
N VAL A 382 15.23 -15.18 1.91
CA VAL A 382 15.88 -13.93 2.35
C VAL A 382 17.02 -13.53 1.41
N VAL A 383 17.86 -14.49 1.01
CA VAL A 383 18.95 -14.26 0.06
C VAL A 383 18.40 -13.81 -1.29
N LEU A 384 17.34 -14.45 -1.80
CA LEU A 384 16.73 -14.06 -3.06
C LEU A 384 16.13 -12.64 -2.99
N ALA A 385 15.40 -12.32 -1.92
CA ALA A 385 14.85 -10.99 -1.70
C ALA A 385 15.95 -9.92 -1.65
N TYR A 386 17.08 -10.23 -1.01
CA TYR A 386 18.26 -9.38 -1.01
C TYR A 386 18.86 -9.19 -2.41
N LEU A 387 18.95 -10.27 -3.19
CA LEU A 387 19.43 -10.24 -4.58
C LEU A 387 18.55 -9.36 -5.47
N ILE A 388 17.23 -9.43 -5.29
CA ILE A 388 16.27 -8.57 -6.00
C ILE A 388 16.54 -7.10 -5.67
N GLU A 389 16.60 -6.76 -4.37
CA GLU A 389 16.83 -5.37 -3.94
C GLU A 389 18.17 -4.82 -4.48
N ARG A 390 19.19 -5.68 -4.64
CA ARG A 390 20.51 -5.34 -5.19
C ARG A 390 20.70 -5.73 -6.66
N ALA A 391 19.64 -6.04 -7.41
CA ALA A 391 19.75 -6.54 -8.79
C ALA A 391 20.51 -5.58 -9.73
N GLY A 392 20.48 -4.27 -9.46
CA GLY A 392 21.24 -3.26 -10.22
C GLY A 392 22.73 -3.16 -9.89
N GLU A 393 23.19 -3.79 -8.80
CA GLU A 393 24.59 -3.77 -8.35
C GLU A 393 25.27 -5.13 -8.60
N ILE A 394 24.48 -6.19 -8.76
CA ILE A 394 24.95 -7.57 -8.91
C ILE A 394 24.88 -7.98 -10.38
N LYS A 395 26.05 -8.17 -11.00
CA LYS A 395 26.16 -8.56 -12.42
C LYS A 395 25.53 -9.92 -12.71
N THR A 396 25.73 -10.90 -11.82
CA THR A 396 25.30 -12.29 -12.01
C THR A 396 24.64 -12.84 -10.73
N PRO A 397 23.33 -12.61 -10.54
CA PRO A 397 22.62 -13.04 -9.33
C PRO A 397 22.71 -14.55 -9.06
N GLY A 398 22.62 -15.40 -10.10
CA GLY A 398 22.79 -16.85 -9.94
C GLY A 398 24.19 -17.28 -9.50
N GLY A 399 25.23 -16.62 -9.99
CA GLY A 399 26.60 -16.86 -9.51
C GLY A 399 26.79 -16.42 -8.06
N TYR A 400 26.19 -15.28 -7.69
CA TYR A 400 26.22 -14.79 -6.31
C TYR A 400 25.46 -15.71 -5.34
N LEU A 401 24.30 -16.23 -5.75
CA LEU A 401 23.57 -17.23 -4.97
C LEU A 401 24.44 -18.45 -4.69
N ARG A 402 25.10 -19.02 -5.70
CA ARG A 402 26.00 -20.19 -5.51
C ARG A 402 27.14 -19.91 -4.54
N SER A 403 27.73 -18.71 -4.58
CA SER A 403 28.75 -18.32 -3.59
C SER A 403 28.18 -18.23 -2.17
N LEU A 404 26.95 -17.76 -2.01
CA LEU A 404 26.28 -17.76 -0.70
C LEU A 404 25.88 -19.17 -0.25
N THR A 405 25.50 -20.06 -1.16
CA THR A 405 25.25 -21.48 -0.90
C THR A 405 26.50 -22.17 -0.37
N ASP A 406 27.67 -21.94 -0.97
CA ASP A 406 28.95 -22.49 -0.49
C ASP A 406 29.36 -21.93 0.90
N ARG A 407 29.04 -20.67 1.16
CA ARG A 407 29.20 -20.09 2.50
C ARG A 407 28.23 -20.69 3.51
N ALA A 408 27.01 -21.04 3.10
CA ALA A 408 26.02 -21.67 3.97
C ALA A 408 26.42 -23.10 4.33
N SER A 409 26.86 -23.90 3.34
CA SER A 409 27.33 -25.28 3.56
C SER A 409 28.54 -25.35 4.50
N THR A 410 29.34 -24.27 4.55
CA THR A 410 30.48 -24.15 5.48
C THR A 410 30.14 -23.45 6.81
N GLY A 411 28.87 -23.13 7.07
CA GLY A 411 28.42 -22.46 8.31
C GLY A 411 28.88 -21.01 8.46
N LYS A 412 29.32 -20.37 7.36
CA LYS A 412 29.88 -19.00 7.32
C LYS A 412 28.90 -17.96 6.75
N LEU A 413 27.68 -18.37 6.38
CA LEU A 413 26.62 -17.45 5.98
C LEU A 413 26.02 -16.79 7.22
N ARG A 414 25.79 -15.47 7.15
CA ARG A 414 25.09 -14.70 8.18
C ARG A 414 24.02 -13.86 7.49
N LEU A 415 22.75 -14.16 7.73
CA LEU A 415 21.64 -13.49 7.04
C LEU A 415 21.33 -12.10 7.61
N ARG A 416 21.42 -11.94 8.94
CA ARG A 416 21.05 -10.69 9.63
C ARG A 416 21.84 -9.45 9.15
N PRO A 417 23.19 -9.48 9.01
CA PRO A 417 23.93 -8.34 8.50
C PRO A 417 23.51 -7.92 7.07
N MET A 418 23.06 -8.87 6.24
CA MET A 418 22.57 -8.56 4.90
C MET A 418 21.29 -7.73 4.96
N VAL A 419 20.33 -8.13 5.81
CA VAL A 419 19.07 -7.39 6.00
C VAL A 419 19.31 -6.03 6.66
N GLU A 420 20.16 -5.97 7.70
CA GLU A 420 20.53 -4.72 8.37
C GLU A 420 21.21 -3.72 7.42
N SER A 421 22.03 -4.20 6.48
CA SER A 421 22.66 -3.35 5.47
C SER A 421 21.64 -2.63 4.58
N LEU A 422 20.47 -3.24 4.36
CA LEU A 422 19.38 -2.65 3.58
C LEU A 422 18.48 -1.75 4.44
N LEU A 423 18.28 -2.06 5.72
CA LEU A 423 17.50 -1.23 6.65
C LEU A 423 18.19 0.11 6.97
N ASN A 424 19.53 0.15 6.96
CA ASN A 424 20.32 1.33 7.29
C ASN A 424 20.63 2.25 6.10
N ARG A 425 20.00 2.01 4.94
CA ARG A 425 20.14 2.81 3.71
C ARG A 425 19.09 3.91 3.64
#